data_AF-M0NPI4-F1
#
_entry.id   AF-M0NPI4-F1
#
_cell.length_a   1.000
_cell.length_b   1.000
_cell.length_c   1.000
_cell.angle_alpha   90.00
_cell.angle_beta   90.00
_cell.angle_gamma   90.00
#
_symmetry.space_group_name_H-M   'P 1'
#
loop_
_entity.id
_entity.type
_entity.pdbx_description
1 polymer ?
#
loop_
_entity_poly.entity_id
_entity_poly.type
_entity_poly.pdbx_seq_one_letter_code
_entity_poly.pdbx_strand_id
1 'polypeptide(L)'
;MSVRSGATAVFGVRDAESATGDCGGLACEFAGIATDPSVVTGLVFVGMGVLVACAYVRTASEECRCERRRLLNERDAFDAFADRVAALDTVSAESSTAVAGGASTRLHQSIGARNATDVTLRQVVSIYKETVMSVSHYEAEYDETVTENMAAELGQDTTASLATNGTLFSPAQRALVDRAHEAAAARTSLADAVETELDALSDAETRLTAIDRRRRRLVEHVAEVNGDKTDAALDVWNRLDDLETEIEAVTTERQQSLRELPLRVDRARFDAGGMGFYDYLYGATEGPRHPVLSQAAELAATVREDRDGIASRIADGG
;
A
#
# COMPACT_ATOMS: atom_id res chain seq x y z
N MET A 1 31.73 -6.50 -26.10
CA MET A 1 31.11 -6.02 -24.85
C MET A 1 29.64 -5.76 -25.16
N SER A 2 28.76 -6.72 -24.88
CA SER A 2 27.33 -6.59 -25.14
C SER A 2 26.65 -6.21 -23.83
N VAL A 3 26.10 -5.00 -23.78
CA VAL A 3 25.31 -4.53 -22.65
C VAL A 3 23.99 -5.31 -22.69
N ARG A 4 23.78 -6.22 -21.74
CA ARG A 4 22.47 -6.86 -21.52
C ARG A 4 21.53 -5.77 -21.00
N SER A 5 20.56 -5.40 -21.81
CA SER A 5 19.42 -4.58 -21.37
C SER A 5 18.62 -5.43 -20.38
N GLY A 6 18.61 -5.03 -19.11
CA GLY A 6 17.79 -5.67 -18.08
C GLY A 6 16.33 -5.33 -18.32
N ALA A 7 15.48 -6.34 -18.43
CA ALA A 7 14.04 -6.15 -18.54
C ALA A 7 13.52 -5.57 -17.22
N THR A 8 12.96 -4.37 -17.28
CA THR A 8 12.23 -3.72 -16.19
C THR A 8 10.90 -4.44 -16.01
N ALA A 9 10.74 -5.17 -14.90
CA ALA A 9 9.43 -5.63 -14.46
C ALA A 9 8.60 -4.39 -14.12
N VAL A 10 7.54 -4.14 -14.89
CA VAL A 10 6.59 -3.07 -14.62
C VAL A 10 5.59 -3.67 -13.63
N PHE A 11 5.60 -3.18 -12.41
CA PHE A 11 4.55 -3.52 -11.45
C PHE A 11 3.21 -3.13 -12.06
N GLY A 12 2.24 -4.05 -12.07
CA GLY A 12 0.86 -3.74 -12.40
C GLY A 12 0.34 -2.64 -11.47
N VAL A 13 0.36 -1.41 -11.94
CA VAL A 13 -0.21 -0.25 -11.25
C VAL A 13 -1.71 -0.45 -11.19
N ARG A 14 -2.34 0.00 -10.10
CA ARG A 14 -3.78 0.25 -10.06
C ARG A 14 -4.19 1.06 -11.29
N ASP A 15 -4.75 0.40 -12.30
CA ASP A 15 -5.65 1.07 -13.22
C ASP A 15 -6.91 1.30 -12.40
N ALA A 16 -7.08 2.54 -11.93
CA ALA A 16 -8.30 2.99 -11.28
C ALA A 16 -9.41 3.08 -12.33
N GLU A 17 -9.89 1.92 -12.82
CA GLU A 17 -11.28 1.81 -13.18
C GLU A 17 -12.05 1.61 -11.88
N SER A 18 -12.99 2.52 -11.64
CA SER A 18 -13.80 2.62 -10.44
C SER A 18 -14.58 1.33 -10.18
N ALA A 19 -13.95 0.37 -9.50
CA ALA A 19 -14.64 -0.72 -8.86
C ALA A 19 -15.22 -0.16 -7.56
N THR A 20 -16.48 0.28 -7.64
CA THR A 20 -17.32 0.51 -6.46
C THR A 20 -17.49 -0.82 -5.72
N GLY A 21 -16.51 -1.14 -4.88
CA GLY A 21 -16.57 -2.19 -3.87
C GLY A 21 -17.42 -1.69 -2.73
N ASP A 22 -18.72 -1.96 -2.84
CA ASP A 22 -19.75 -1.73 -1.85
C ASP A 22 -19.38 -2.40 -0.51
N CYS A 23 -18.72 -1.67 0.38
CA CYS A 23 -18.81 -1.91 1.82
C CYS A 23 -20.12 -1.28 2.33
N GLY A 24 -21.23 -1.70 1.74
CA GLY A 24 -22.58 -1.37 2.15
C GLY A 24 -22.94 -2.15 3.41
N GLY A 25 -22.76 -1.51 4.56
CA GLY A 25 -23.15 -2.11 5.84
C GLY A 25 -23.22 -1.08 6.96
N LEU A 26 -24.44 -0.58 7.21
CA LEU A 26 -24.88 0.26 8.33
C LEU A 26 -24.81 1.79 8.12
N ALA A 27 -25.47 2.28 7.07
CA ALA A 27 -25.96 3.66 7.05
C ALA A 27 -27.36 3.73 6.42
N CYS A 28 -28.38 3.35 7.19
CA CYS A 28 -29.75 3.79 7.00
C CYS A 28 -30.56 3.34 8.21
N GLU A 29 -30.80 4.26 9.16
CA GLU A 29 -32.11 4.53 9.76
C GLU A 29 -31.93 5.41 11.01
N PHE A 30 -31.99 6.73 10.81
CA PHE A 30 -32.46 7.67 11.83
C PHE A 30 -33.20 8.81 11.13
N ALA A 31 -34.41 8.49 10.67
CA ALA A 31 -35.38 9.50 10.27
C ALA A 31 -36.29 9.80 11.45
N GLY A 32 -36.32 11.07 11.88
CA GLY A 32 -37.43 11.64 12.63
C GLY A 32 -37.16 12.00 14.08
N ILE A 33 -36.32 13.01 14.33
CA ILE A 33 -36.49 13.84 15.53
C ILE A 33 -36.75 15.26 15.05
N ALA A 34 -38.00 15.69 15.17
CA ALA A 34 -38.40 17.08 14.96
C ALA A 34 -37.68 17.96 16.00
N THR A 35 -36.88 18.90 15.54
CA THR A 35 -36.19 19.86 16.40
C THR A 35 -36.51 21.28 15.99
N ASP A 36 -36.99 22.05 16.97
CA ASP A 36 -37.21 23.49 16.87
C ASP A 36 -35.93 24.23 16.43
N PRO A 37 -36.02 25.20 15.51
CA PRO A 37 -34.86 25.73 14.79
C PRO A 37 -33.95 26.69 15.58
N SER A 38 -34.17 26.94 16.87
CA SER A 38 -33.45 27.98 17.61
C SER A 38 -32.54 27.51 18.76
N VAL A 39 -32.45 26.21 19.06
CA VAL A 39 -31.62 25.70 20.18
C VAL A 39 -30.63 24.59 19.78
N VAL A 40 -30.75 24.03 18.57
CA VAL A 40 -29.93 22.85 18.19
C VAL A 40 -28.63 23.21 17.45
N THR A 41 -28.48 24.45 16.95
CA THR A 41 -27.27 24.83 16.18
C THR A 41 -26.00 24.99 17.04
N GLY A 42 -26.13 25.13 18.37
CA GLY A 42 -24.98 25.36 19.26
C GLY A 42 -24.33 24.11 19.84
N LEU A 43 -25.01 22.95 19.87
CA LEU A 43 -24.54 21.77 20.61
C LEU A 43 -24.06 20.61 19.72
N VAL A 44 -24.33 20.67 18.41
CA VAL A 44 -23.92 19.61 17.47
C VAL A 44 -22.47 19.79 16.98
N PHE A 45 -21.95 21.02 16.92
CA PHE A 45 -20.54 21.24 16.50
C PHE A 45 -19.51 20.84 17.57
N VAL A 46 -19.86 20.95 18.85
CA VAL A 46 -18.99 20.47 19.94
C VAL A 46 -18.94 18.95 19.99
N GLY A 47 -20.01 18.26 19.56
CA GLY A 47 -20.09 16.80 19.53
C GLY A 47 -19.46 16.14 18.29
N MET A 48 -19.49 16.79 17.12
CA MET A 48 -18.92 16.20 15.90
C MET A 48 -17.38 16.31 15.84
N GLY A 49 -16.77 17.23 16.61
CA GLY A 49 -15.32 17.27 16.82
C GLY A 49 -14.77 16.15 17.71
N VAL A 50 -15.63 15.38 18.40
CA VAL A 50 -15.23 14.43 19.47
C VAL A 50 -14.62 13.13 18.94
N LEU A 51 -14.90 12.73 17.68
CA LEU A 51 -14.50 11.43 17.11
C LEU A 51 -13.45 11.49 15.98
N VAL A 52 -13.13 12.68 15.46
CA VAL A 52 -12.30 12.83 14.24
C VAL A 52 -10.79 12.91 14.52
N ALA A 53 -10.37 12.96 15.79
CA ALA A 53 -9.02 13.37 16.19
C ALA A 53 -7.83 12.56 15.61
N CYS A 54 -8.06 11.41 14.97
CA CYS A 54 -7.05 10.66 14.21
C CYS A 54 -7.64 9.91 12.99
N ALA A 55 -8.75 10.37 12.42
CA ALA A 55 -9.44 9.64 11.36
C ALA A 55 -8.53 9.39 10.15
N TYR A 56 -7.81 10.40 9.67
CA TYR A 56 -6.96 10.25 8.49
C TYR A 56 -5.79 9.28 8.73
N VAL A 57 -5.12 9.39 9.88
CA VAL A 57 -3.97 8.52 10.20
C VAL A 57 -4.41 7.07 10.40
N ARG A 58 -5.59 6.85 11.00
CA ARG A 58 -6.17 5.51 11.17
C ARG A 58 -6.55 4.89 9.84
N THR A 59 -7.29 5.61 9.00
CA THR A 59 -7.65 5.15 7.66
C THR A 59 -6.41 4.79 6.84
N ALA A 60 -5.42 5.69 6.82
CA ALA A 60 -4.14 5.41 6.15
C ALA A 60 -3.44 4.17 6.72
N SER A 61 -3.45 3.99 8.04
CA SER A 61 -2.85 2.81 8.68
C SER A 61 -3.59 1.52 8.32
N GLU A 62 -4.92 1.55 8.20
CA GLU A 62 -5.73 0.41 7.78
C GLU A 62 -5.46 0.03 6.32
N GLU A 63 -5.39 1.02 5.44
CA GLU A 63 -5.01 0.85 4.03
C GLU A 63 -3.60 0.25 3.92
N CYS A 64 -2.61 0.80 4.63
CA CYS A 64 -1.24 0.28 4.66
C CYS A 64 -1.17 -1.15 5.21
N ARG A 65 -1.95 -1.50 6.24
CA ARG A 65 -2.02 -2.88 6.76
C ARG A 65 -2.63 -3.84 5.75
N CYS A 66 -3.67 -3.41 5.03
CA CYS A 66 -4.27 -4.20 3.95
C CYS A 66 -3.23 -4.44 2.85
N GLU A 67 -2.57 -3.37 2.41
CA GLU A 67 -1.55 -3.40 1.38
C GLU A 67 -0.37 -4.30 1.75
N ARG A 68 0.16 -4.20 2.97
CA ARG A 68 1.23 -5.09 3.43
C ARG A 68 0.81 -6.55 3.41
N ARG A 69 -0.41 -6.88 3.84
CA ARG A 69 -0.92 -8.26 3.77
C ARG A 69 -1.02 -8.74 2.32
N ARG A 70 -1.49 -7.89 1.42
CA ARG A 70 -1.56 -8.16 -0.02
C ARG A 70 -0.17 -8.51 -0.56
N LEU A 71 0.83 -7.66 -0.32
CA LEU A 71 2.20 -7.86 -0.78
C LEU A 71 2.83 -9.15 -0.24
N LEU A 72 2.58 -9.49 1.02
CA LEU A 72 3.07 -10.75 1.62
C LEU A 72 2.39 -11.98 0.99
N ASN A 73 1.08 -11.91 0.73
CA ASN A 73 0.36 -12.98 0.03
C ASN A 73 0.89 -13.15 -1.40
N GLU A 74 1.16 -12.04 -2.11
CA GLU A 74 1.75 -12.10 -3.45
C GLU A 74 3.16 -12.68 -3.43
N ARG A 75 4.01 -12.27 -2.48
CA ARG A 75 5.35 -12.86 -2.31
C ARG A 75 5.26 -14.38 -2.17
N ASP A 76 4.41 -14.85 -1.25
CA ASP A 76 4.25 -16.29 -0.99
C ASP A 76 3.73 -17.03 -2.23
N ALA A 77 2.86 -16.39 -3.03
CA ALA A 77 2.39 -16.94 -4.29
C ALA A 77 3.48 -17.04 -5.37
N PHE A 78 4.38 -16.05 -5.47
CA PHE A 78 5.52 -16.10 -6.38
C PHE A 78 6.57 -17.12 -5.97
N ASP A 79 6.84 -17.27 -4.67
CA ASP A 79 7.73 -18.33 -4.17
C ASP A 79 7.12 -19.73 -4.42
N ALA A 80 5.83 -19.91 -4.15
CA ALA A 80 5.13 -21.16 -4.46
C ALA A 80 5.11 -21.47 -5.98
N PHE A 81 4.97 -20.45 -6.82
CA PHE A 81 5.09 -20.59 -8.27
C PHE A 81 6.50 -21.06 -8.66
N ALA A 82 7.54 -20.40 -8.13
CA ALA A 82 8.94 -20.73 -8.39
C ALA A 82 9.26 -22.19 -8.02
N ASP A 83 8.85 -22.61 -6.81
CA ASP A 83 9.06 -23.97 -6.30
C ASP A 83 8.37 -25.02 -7.17
N ARG A 84 7.11 -24.77 -7.57
CA ARG A 84 6.34 -25.70 -8.41
C ARG A 84 6.89 -25.78 -9.84
N VAL A 85 7.36 -24.67 -10.41
CA VAL A 85 8.01 -24.66 -11.72
C VAL A 85 9.36 -25.36 -11.66
N ALA A 86 10.15 -25.16 -10.61
CA ALA A 86 11.45 -25.82 -10.43
C ALA A 86 11.32 -27.35 -10.32
N ALA A 87 10.19 -27.84 -9.77
CA ALA A 87 9.90 -29.27 -9.66
C ALA A 87 9.43 -29.94 -10.98
N LEU A 88 9.22 -29.17 -12.07
CA LEU A 88 8.84 -29.76 -13.36
C LEU A 88 10.02 -30.49 -14.02
N ASP A 89 9.74 -31.66 -14.57
CA ASP A 89 10.70 -32.41 -15.39
C ASP A 89 11.04 -31.62 -16.66
N THR A 90 12.32 -31.29 -16.87
CA THR A 90 12.78 -30.63 -18.11
C THR A 90 13.52 -31.56 -19.04
N VAL A 91 13.36 -31.31 -20.34
CA VAL A 91 14.16 -31.99 -21.36
C VAL A 91 15.57 -31.40 -21.30
N SER A 92 16.52 -32.20 -20.83
CA SER A 92 17.94 -31.80 -20.82
C SER A 92 18.44 -31.61 -22.25
N ALA A 93 18.96 -30.43 -22.55
CA ALA A 93 19.59 -30.14 -23.84
C ALA A 93 20.96 -30.82 -24.01
N GLU A 94 21.44 -31.55 -22.99
CA GLU A 94 22.72 -32.24 -23.01
C GLU A 94 22.58 -33.69 -23.47
N SER A 95 22.43 -33.88 -24.79
CA SER A 95 22.84 -35.11 -25.50
C SER A 95 22.87 -34.87 -27.00
N SER A 96 23.87 -34.10 -27.45
CA SER A 96 24.38 -34.18 -28.82
C SER A 96 25.89 -34.02 -28.80
N THR A 97 26.56 -34.88 -28.04
CA THR A 97 27.94 -35.26 -28.35
C THR A 97 27.87 -36.31 -29.47
N ALA A 98 28.34 -35.87 -30.64
CA ALA A 98 28.34 -36.61 -31.88
C ALA A 98 29.01 -37.99 -31.75
N VAL A 99 28.23 -39.06 -31.97
CA VAL A 99 28.77 -40.31 -32.49
C VAL A 99 28.71 -40.20 -34.01
N ALA A 100 29.86 -39.92 -34.62
CA ALA A 100 30.04 -40.02 -36.05
C ALA A 100 29.89 -41.49 -36.47
N GLY A 101 28.79 -41.81 -37.16
CA GLY A 101 28.65 -43.10 -37.83
C GLY A 101 27.22 -43.46 -38.21
N GLY A 102 26.89 -43.31 -39.49
CA GLY A 102 25.84 -44.11 -40.13
C GLY A 102 24.58 -43.34 -40.51
N ALA A 103 24.40 -43.13 -41.80
CA ALA A 103 23.17 -42.66 -42.41
C ALA A 103 22.00 -43.62 -42.12
N SER A 104 20.92 -43.11 -41.52
CA SER A 104 19.58 -43.62 -41.79
C SER A 104 18.51 -42.60 -41.43
N THR A 105 17.79 -42.20 -42.47
CA THR A 105 16.48 -41.53 -42.47
C THR A 105 15.57 -41.96 -41.32
N ARG A 106 15.15 -41.01 -40.48
CA ARG A 106 13.86 -41.05 -39.75
C ARG A 106 13.24 -39.66 -39.67
N LEU A 107 12.41 -39.33 -40.67
CA LEU A 107 11.32 -38.38 -40.50
C LEU A 107 10.22 -39.08 -39.69
N HIS A 108 10.25 -39.01 -38.36
CA HIS A 108 9.08 -39.29 -37.51
C HIS A 108 9.27 -38.78 -36.08
N GLN A 109 9.52 -37.47 -35.94
CA GLN A 109 9.66 -36.86 -34.61
C GLN A 109 9.11 -35.43 -34.54
N SER A 110 7.98 -35.15 -35.22
CA SER A 110 7.36 -33.81 -35.19
C SER A 110 5.96 -33.78 -34.57
N ILE A 111 5.30 -34.93 -34.38
CA ILE A 111 3.94 -34.98 -33.81
C ILE A 111 3.98 -35.14 -32.27
N GLY A 112 4.87 -35.99 -31.74
CA GLY A 112 5.02 -36.17 -30.28
C GLY A 112 5.66 -34.98 -29.57
N ALA A 113 6.64 -34.32 -30.22
CA ALA A 113 7.32 -33.15 -29.65
C ALA A 113 6.37 -31.96 -29.48
N ARG A 114 5.51 -31.67 -30.48
CA ARG A 114 4.52 -30.58 -30.42
C ARG A 114 3.42 -30.78 -29.37
N ASN A 115 3.05 -32.03 -29.09
CA ASN A 115 2.07 -32.32 -28.04
C ASN A 115 2.68 -32.23 -26.64
N ALA A 116 3.93 -32.67 -26.46
CA ALA A 116 4.64 -32.55 -25.19
C ALA A 116 4.92 -31.08 -24.84
N THR A 117 5.27 -30.25 -25.83
CA THR A 117 5.47 -28.80 -25.66
C THR A 117 4.20 -28.10 -25.17
N ASP A 118 3.08 -28.32 -25.86
CA ASP A 118 1.79 -27.70 -25.51
C ASP A 118 1.32 -28.10 -24.08
N VAL A 119 1.65 -29.31 -23.64
CA VAL A 119 1.37 -29.77 -22.27
C VAL A 119 2.23 -29.05 -21.22
N THR A 120 3.54 -28.88 -21.44
CA THR A 120 4.41 -28.20 -20.47
C THR A 120 4.07 -26.71 -20.33
N LEU A 121 3.79 -26.01 -21.42
CA LEU A 121 3.33 -24.61 -21.38
C LEU A 121 2.01 -24.49 -20.63
N ARG A 122 1.03 -25.36 -20.94
CA ARG A 122 -0.26 -25.40 -20.25
C ARG A 122 -0.09 -25.68 -18.76
N GLN A 123 0.90 -26.50 -18.38
CA GLN A 123 1.20 -26.80 -16.99
C GLN A 123 1.78 -25.58 -16.25
N VAL A 124 2.72 -24.83 -16.85
CA VAL A 124 3.23 -23.57 -16.27
C VAL A 124 2.11 -22.55 -16.09
N VAL A 125 1.28 -22.36 -17.11
CA VAL A 125 0.13 -21.45 -17.05
C VAL A 125 -0.87 -21.90 -15.98
N SER A 126 -1.11 -23.21 -15.83
CA SER A 126 -1.95 -23.75 -14.76
C SER A 126 -1.37 -23.48 -13.38
N ILE A 127 -0.07 -23.70 -13.19
CA ILE A 127 0.61 -23.42 -11.92
C ILE A 127 0.51 -21.93 -11.60
N TYR A 128 0.79 -21.05 -12.56
CA TYR A 128 0.67 -19.60 -12.37
C TYR A 128 -0.75 -19.19 -11.99
N LYS A 129 -1.77 -19.77 -12.65
CA LYS A 129 -3.17 -19.52 -12.33
C LYS A 129 -3.54 -20.01 -10.93
N GLU A 130 -3.03 -21.18 -10.54
CA GLU A 130 -3.31 -21.79 -9.24
C GLU A 130 -2.58 -21.12 -8.07
N THR A 131 -1.48 -20.40 -8.33
CA THR A 131 -0.69 -19.74 -7.27
C THR A 131 -0.84 -18.22 -7.30
N VAL A 132 -0.43 -17.55 -8.38
CA VAL A 132 -0.39 -16.08 -8.44
C VAL A 132 -1.78 -15.50 -8.69
N MET A 133 -2.53 -16.07 -9.65
CA MET A 133 -3.88 -15.58 -9.96
C MET A 133 -4.95 -16.05 -8.96
N SER A 134 -4.61 -16.98 -8.06
CA SER A 134 -5.53 -17.42 -7.00
C SER A 134 -5.47 -16.52 -5.75
N VAL A 135 -4.57 -15.54 -5.71
CA VAL A 135 -4.56 -14.54 -4.65
C VAL A 135 -5.79 -13.64 -4.82
N SER A 136 -6.54 -13.47 -3.74
CA SER A 136 -7.93 -13.00 -3.73
C SER A 136 -8.21 -11.66 -4.45
N HIS A 137 -7.21 -10.82 -4.67
CA HIS A 137 -7.38 -9.54 -5.36
C HIS A 137 -7.17 -9.62 -6.87
N TYR A 138 -6.48 -10.63 -7.40
CA TYR A 138 -6.31 -10.78 -8.85
C TYR A 138 -7.60 -11.21 -9.56
N GLU A 139 -8.44 -12.01 -8.89
CA GLU A 139 -9.74 -12.44 -9.44
C GLU A 139 -10.80 -11.30 -9.41
N ALA A 140 -10.58 -10.26 -8.61
CA ALA A 140 -11.52 -9.16 -8.39
C ALA A 140 -11.14 -7.82 -9.07
N GLU A 141 -9.85 -7.59 -9.35
CA GLU A 141 -9.34 -6.25 -9.72
C GLU A 141 -8.75 -6.18 -11.16
N TYR A 142 -8.45 -7.31 -11.82
CA TYR A 142 -7.81 -7.30 -13.14
C TYR A 142 -8.62 -8.11 -14.18
N ASP A 143 -9.13 -7.44 -15.21
CA ASP A 143 -9.67 -8.07 -16.43
C ASP A 143 -8.55 -8.46 -17.43
N GLU A 144 -7.31 -8.55 -16.94
CA GLU A 144 -6.13 -8.92 -17.73
C GLU A 144 -6.09 -10.42 -17.98
N THR A 145 -5.64 -10.82 -19.17
CA THR A 145 -5.42 -12.24 -19.44
C THR A 145 -4.23 -12.76 -18.64
N VAL A 146 -4.27 -14.04 -18.23
CA VAL A 146 -3.16 -14.70 -17.50
C VAL A 146 -1.81 -14.51 -18.22
N THR A 147 -1.81 -14.46 -19.55
CA THR A 147 -0.62 -14.24 -20.37
C THR A 147 -0.10 -12.81 -20.34
N GLU A 148 -0.98 -11.81 -20.28
CA GLU A 148 -0.59 -10.40 -20.14
C GLU A 148 0.01 -10.14 -18.77
N ASN A 149 -0.67 -10.62 -17.70
CA ASN A 149 -0.19 -10.47 -16.34
C ASN A 149 1.16 -11.18 -16.13
N MET A 150 1.30 -12.41 -16.62
CA MET A 150 2.57 -13.13 -16.58
C MET A 150 3.69 -12.43 -17.37
N ALA A 151 3.37 -11.74 -18.47
CA ALA A 151 4.34 -10.96 -19.24
C ALA A 151 4.72 -9.64 -18.56
N ALA A 152 3.80 -8.99 -17.86
CA ALA A 152 4.06 -7.80 -17.07
C ALA A 152 5.00 -8.12 -15.88
N GLU A 153 4.69 -9.19 -15.15
CA GLU A 153 5.38 -9.56 -13.91
C GLU A 153 6.70 -10.31 -14.16
N LEU A 154 6.76 -11.20 -15.15
CA LEU A 154 7.92 -12.06 -15.43
C LEU A 154 8.67 -11.68 -16.71
N GLY A 155 8.28 -10.58 -17.35
CA GLY A 155 8.93 -10.02 -18.54
C GLY A 155 8.54 -10.71 -19.86
N GLN A 156 8.31 -9.88 -20.88
CA GLN A 156 7.84 -10.29 -22.21
C GLN A 156 8.71 -11.36 -22.89
N ASP A 157 10.03 -11.30 -22.73
CA ASP A 157 10.97 -12.26 -23.34
C ASP A 157 10.78 -13.68 -22.80
N THR A 158 10.40 -13.82 -21.53
CA THR A 158 10.19 -15.12 -20.89
C THR A 158 8.90 -15.76 -21.41
N THR A 159 7.82 -14.97 -21.49
CA THR A 159 6.51 -15.37 -22.01
C THR A 159 6.58 -15.67 -23.51
N ALA A 160 7.29 -14.86 -24.28
CA ALA A 160 7.50 -15.06 -25.70
C ALA A 160 8.35 -16.31 -25.99
N SER A 161 9.38 -16.58 -25.19
CA SER A 161 10.20 -17.81 -25.32
C SER A 161 9.39 -19.06 -24.97
N LEU A 162 8.53 -18.98 -23.95
CA LEU A 162 7.54 -20.02 -23.60
C LEU A 162 6.53 -20.27 -24.73
N ALA A 163 5.98 -19.21 -25.33
CA ALA A 163 5.01 -19.29 -26.42
C ALA A 163 5.62 -19.79 -27.74
N THR A 164 6.88 -19.42 -28.03
CA THR A 164 7.53 -19.72 -29.32
C THR A 164 8.17 -21.11 -29.33
N ASN A 165 8.79 -21.51 -28.23
CA ASN A 165 9.54 -22.77 -28.16
C ASN A 165 8.70 -23.94 -27.64
N GLY A 166 7.64 -23.65 -26.87
CA GLY A 166 6.70 -24.63 -26.31
C GLY A 166 7.31 -25.64 -25.32
N THR A 167 8.63 -25.87 -25.30
CA THR A 167 9.31 -26.76 -24.34
C THR A 167 10.05 -25.94 -23.30
N LEU A 168 9.86 -26.25 -22.01
CA LEU A 168 10.75 -25.78 -20.96
C LEU A 168 12.09 -26.52 -21.09
N PHE A 169 13.05 -25.87 -21.74
CA PHE A 169 14.45 -26.27 -21.61
C PHE A 169 14.98 -25.78 -20.26
N SER A 170 15.92 -26.49 -19.64
CA SER A 170 16.45 -26.15 -18.31
C SER A 170 16.97 -24.70 -18.18
N PRO A 171 17.50 -24.01 -19.23
CA PRO A 171 17.78 -22.58 -19.16
C PRO A 171 16.54 -21.68 -19.06
N ALA A 172 15.46 -22.00 -19.77
CA ALA A 172 14.21 -21.24 -19.73
C ALA A 172 13.47 -21.45 -18.40
N GLN A 173 13.47 -22.67 -17.87
CA GLN A 173 12.94 -22.97 -16.54
C GLN A 173 13.69 -22.19 -15.46
N ARG A 174 15.03 -22.20 -15.46
CA ARG A 174 15.84 -21.41 -14.53
C ARG A 174 15.54 -19.92 -14.64
N ALA A 175 15.48 -19.37 -15.86
CA ALA A 175 15.15 -17.97 -16.05
C ALA A 175 13.74 -17.59 -15.55
N LEU A 176 12.78 -18.51 -15.59
CA LEU A 176 11.43 -18.30 -15.06
C LEU A 176 11.42 -18.33 -13.52
N VAL A 177 12.13 -19.29 -12.93
CA VAL A 177 12.30 -19.41 -11.47
C VAL A 177 13.04 -18.20 -10.90
N ASP A 178 14.15 -17.79 -11.53
CA ASP A 178 14.94 -16.63 -11.12
C ASP A 178 14.07 -15.36 -11.12
N ARG A 179 13.27 -15.15 -12.18
CA ARG A 179 12.36 -14.00 -12.25
C ARG A 179 11.22 -14.04 -11.25
N ALA A 180 10.69 -15.22 -10.96
CA ALA A 180 9.68 -15.37 -9.90
C ALA A 180 10.24 -14.99 -8.53
N HIS A 181 11.47 -15.42 -8.21
CA HIS A 181 12.14 -14.99 -6.99
C HIS A 181 12.49 -13.49 -6.99
N GLU A 182 12.85 -12.91 -8.14
CA GLU A 182 13.03 -11.46 -8.26
C GLU A 182 11.72 -10.71 -7.98
N ALA A 183 10.57 -11.23 -8.44
CA ALA A 183 9.26 -10.66 -8.17
C ALA A 183 8.88 -10.78 -6.67
N ALA A 184 9.15 -11.92 -6.03
CA ALA A 184 8.95 -12.13 -4.60
C ALA A 184 9.86 -11.21 -3.74
N ALA A 185 11.13 -11.06 -4.13
CA ALA A 185 12.08 -10.16 -3.47
C ALA A 185 11.64 -8.69 -3.58
N ALA A 186 11.09 -8.29 -4.74
CA ALA A 186 10.58 -6.95 -4.93
C ALA A 186 9.36 -6.64 -4.03
N ARG A 187 8.43 -7.60 -3.90
CA ARG A 187 7.29 -7.52 -2.97
C ARG A 187 7.72 -7.48 -1.50
N THR A 188 8.75 -8.22 -1.14
CA THR A 188 9.36 -8.15 0.20
C THR A 188 9.90 -6.75 0.48
N SER A 189 10.69 -6.19 -0.45
CA SER A 189 11.23 -4.83 -0.28
C SER A 189 10.15 -3.76 -0.19
N LEU A 190 9.03 -3.91 -0.90
CA LEU A 190 7.90 -2.99 -0.81
C LEU A 190 7.13 -3.17 0.52
N ALA A 191 6.92 -4.42 0.96
CA ALA A 191 6.28 -4.71 2.24
C ALA A 191 7.07 -4.13 3.43
N ASP A 192 8.40 -4.19 3.39
CA ASP A 192 9.28 -3.59 4.41
C ASP A 192 9.16 -2.05 4.42
N ALA A 193 8.99 -1.43 3.26
CA ALA A 193 8.77 0.01 3.14
C ALA A 193 7.41 0.43 3.71
N VAL A 194 6.37 -0.34 3.41
CA VAL A 194 5.02 -0.14 3.97
C VAL A 194 5.03 -0.37 5.48
N GLU A 195 5.82 -1.31 5.99
CA GLU A 195 6.00 -1.52 7.44
C GLU A 195 6.69 -0.33 8.11
N THR A 196 7.74 0.21 7.49
CA THR A 196 8.39 1.44 7.97
C THR A 196 7.41 2.62 8.03
N GLU A 197 6.54 2.74 7.03
CA GLU A 197 5.49 3.76 7.02
C GLU A 197 4.42 3.50 8.09
N LEU A 198 4.02 2.23 8.31
CA LEU A 198 3.08 1.87 9.38
C LEU A 198 3.62 2.25 10.76
N ASP A 199 4.91 2.04 11.01
CA ASP A 199 5.56 2.45 12.26
C ASP A 199 5.52 3.98 12.43
N ALA A 200 5.80 4.73 11.35
CA ALA A 200 5.73 6.19 11.35
C ALA A 200 4.29 6.71 11.59
N LEU A 201 3.29 6.09 10.96
CA LEU A 201 1.87 6.43 11.19
C LEU A 201 1.45 6.13 12.63
N SER A 202 1.90 5.00 13.19
CA SER A 202 1.59 4.59 14.56
C SER A 202 2.20 5.55 15.61
N ASP A 203 3.44 6.00 15.40
CA ASP A 203 4.07 7.02 16.25
C ASP A 203 3.29 8.34 16.18
N ALA A 204 2.99 8.81 14.98
CA ALA A 204 2.23 10.04 14.77
C ALA A 204 0.83 9.96 15.40
N GLU A 205 0.10 8.86 15.22
CA GLU A 205 -1.22 8.65 15.83
C GLU A 205 -1.12 8.73 17.36
N THR A 206 -0.14 8.06 17.95
CA THR A 206 0.07 8.04 19.40
C THR A 206 0.30 9.44 19.94
N ARG A 207 1.16 10.22 19.28
CA ARG A 207 1.50 11.60 19.68
C ARG A 207 0.32 12.55 19.50
N LEU A 208 -0.33 12.56 18.34
CA LEU A 208 -1.48 13.42 18.06
C LEU A 208 -2.65 13.10 18.99
N THR A 209 -2.92 11.82 19.26
CA THR A 209 -3.94 11.41 20.24
C THR A 209 -3.58 11.87 21.66
N ALA A 210 -2.32 11.81 22.06
CA ALA A 210 -1.88 12.27 23.37
C ALA A 210 -2.01 13.80 23.53
N ILE A 211 -1.75 14.56 22.47
CA ILE A 211 -1.96 16.00 22.39
C ILE A 211 -3.48 16.32 22.49
N ASP A 212 -4.31 15.69 21.67
CA ASP A 212 -5.77 15.89 21.68
C ASP A 212 -6.39 15.58 23.05
N ARG A 213 -5.98 14.48 23.70
CA ARG A 213 -6.43 14.16 25.08
C ARG A 213 -6.01 15.22 26.10
N ARG A 214 -4.80 15.77 25.98
CA ARG A 214 -4.33 16.86 26.87
C ARG A 214 -5.13 18.13 26.64
N ARG A 215 -5.36 18.51 25.38
CA ARG A 215 -6.20 19.66 25.00
C ARG A 215 -7.58 19.56 25.64
N ARG A 216 -8.28 18.43 25.48
CA ARG A 216 -9.62 18.23 26.04
C ARG A 216 -9.65 18.42 27.55
N ARG A 217 -8.70 17.83 28.29
CA ARG A 217 -8.60 17.99 29.74
C ARG A 217 -8.36 19.44 30.17
N LEU A 218 -7.56 20.19 29.41
CA LEU A 218 -7.30 21.59 29.67
C LEU A 218 -8.57 22.44 29.50
N VAL A 219 -9.29 22.24 28.39
CA VAL A 219 -10.53 22.98 28.10
C VAL A 219 -11.64 22.64 29.09
N GLU A 220 -11.79 21.37 29.44
CA GLU A 220 -12.75 20.90 30.46
C GLU A 220 -12.45 21.53 31.82
N HIS A 221 -11.17 21.56 32.22
CA HIS A 221 -10.76 22.17 33.50
C HIS A 221 -11.14 23.65 33.58
N VAL A 222 -10.93 24.43 32.52
CA VAL A 222 -11.32 25.86 32.50
C VAL A 222 -12.83 26.04 32.58
N ALA A 223 -13.61 25.13 31.99
CA ALA A 223 -15.07 25.20 32.04
C ALA A 223 -15.64 24.95 33.45
N GLU A 224 -14.96 24.13 34.26
CA GLU A 224 -15.40 23.78 35.62
C GLU A 224 -14.98 24.81 36.69
N VAL A 225 -13.90 25.56 36.47
CA VAL A 225 -13.36 26.49 37.46
C VAL A 225 -14.23 27.76 37.56
N ASN A 226 -14.95 27.90 38.67
CA ASN A 226 -15.78 29.07 39.01
C ASN A 226 -15.04 30.14 39.87
N GLY A 227 -13.76 29.92 40.20
CA GLY A 227 -12.93 30.69 41.15
C GLY A 227 -12.13 31.87 40.55
N ASP A 228 -10.90 32.13 41.01
CA ASP A 228 -10.02 33.22 40.52
C ASP A 228 -9.65 32.98 39.04
N LYS A 229 -10.53 33.46 38.14
CA LYS A 229 -10.66 32.95 36.76
C LYS A 229 -9.47 33.27 35.87
N THR A 230 -8.77 34.36 36.17
CA THR A 230 -7.78 34.93 35.25
C THR A 230 -6.48 34.15 35.28
N ASP A 231 -5.94 33.82 36.45
CA ASP A 231 -4.68 33.07 36.56
C ASP A 231 -4.82 31.62 36.05
N ALA A 232 -5.95 30.97 36.36
CA ALA A 232 -6.24 29.63 35.84
C ALA A 232 -6.44 29.62 34.31
N ALA A 233 -7.10 30.64 33.77
CA ALA A 233 -7.24 30.79 32.32
C ALA A 233 -5.90 31.08 31.63
N LEU A 234 -5.03 31.90 32.24
CA LEU A 234 -3.69 32.18 31.73
C LEU A 234 -2.78 30.93 31.73
N ASP A 235 -2.80 30.12 32.80
CA ASP A 235 -2.07 28.84 32.84
C ASP A 235 -2.52 27.90 31.71
N VAL A 236 -3.84 27.80 31.48
CA VAL A 236 -4.35 26.95 30.41
C VAL A 236 -4.05 27.51 29.03
N TRP A 237 -4.12 28.83 28.83
CA TRP A 237 -3.74 29.48 27.58
C TRP A 237 -2.28 29.17 27.22
N ASN A 238 -1.35 29.28 28.17
CA ASN A 238 0.06 28.92 27.96
C ASN A 238 0.23 27.42 27.63
N ARG A 239 -0.49 26.54 28.32
CA ARG A 239 -0.42 25.09 28.02
C ARG A 239 -0.98 24.74 26.65
N LEU A 240 -1.97 25.46 26.15
CA LEU A 240 -2.44 25.26 24.77
C LEU A 240 -1.38 25.71 23.75
N ASP A 241 -0.63 26.77 24.04
CA ASP A 241 0.51 27.20 23.23
C ASP A 241 1.63 26.14 23.18
N ASP A 242 1.93 25.51 24.32
CA ASP A 242 2.85 24.37 24.38
C ASP A 242 2.37 23.22 23.48
N LEU A 243 1.06 22.94 23.45
CA LEU A 243 0.50 21.90 22.56
C LEU A 243 0.64 22.27 21.08
N GLU A 244 0.53 23.54 20.69
CA GLU A 244 0.81 23.96 19.30
C GLU A 244 2.25 23.66 18.91
N THR A 245 3.21 23.95 19.80
CA THR A 245 4.63 23.64 19.60
C THR A 245 4.86 22.15 19.42
N GLU A 246 4.18 21.31 20.20
CA GLU A 246 4.27 19.85 20.07
C GLU A 246 3.70 19.35 18.73
N ILE A 247 2.62 19.95 18.22
CA ILE A 247 2.05 19.62 16.91
C ILE A 247 3.01 20.04 15.78
N GLU A 248 3.67 21.19 15.92
CA GLU A 248 4.69 21.63 14.97
C GLU A 248 5.89 20.67 14.92
N ALA A 249 6.30 20.12 16.06
CA ALA A 249 7.34 19.09 16.11
C ALA A 249 6.93 17.83 15.31
N VAL A 250 5.70 17.31 15.53
CA VAL A 250 5.17 16.17 14.76
C VAL A 250 5.16 16.48 13.26
N THR A 251 4.72 17.69 12.89
CA THR A 251 4.64 18.15 11.50
C THR A 251 6.03 18.21 10.85
N THR A 252 7.01 18.78 11.56
CA THR A 252 8.39 18.95 11.09
C THR A 252 9.07 17.61 10.89
N GLU A 253 8.97 16.72 11.88
CA GLU A 253 9.52 15.35 11.80
C GLU A 253 8.89 14.59 10.64
N ARG A 254 7.57 14.71 10.44
CA ARG A 254 6.90 14.07 9.30
C ARG A 254 7.37 14.63 7.98
N GLN A 255 7.50 15.95 7.84
CA GLN A 255 8.02 16.57 6.62
C GLN A 255 9.47 16.15 6.32
N GLN A 256 10.29 15.96 7.35
CA GLN A 256 11.65 15.43 7.20
C GLN A 256 11.61 13.98 6.70
N SER A 257 10.81 13.13 7.31
CA SER A 257 10.61 11.73 6.89
C SER A 257 10.12 11.63 5.44
N LEU A 258 9.20 12.49 4.99
CA LEU A 258 8.73 12.51 3.60
C LEU A 258 9.85 12.88 2.60
N ARG A 259 10.85 13.66 3.01
CA ARG A 259 12.02 14.01 2.18
C ARG A 259 13.06 12.90 2.17
N GLU A 260 13.23 12.25 3.31
CA GLU A 260 14.11 11.10 3.51
C GLU A 260 13.35 9.83 3.12
N LEU A 261 13.13 9.64 1.82
CA LEU A 261 12.39 8.49 1.28
C LEU A 261 12.85 7.20 1.98
N PRO A 262 11.94 6.38 2.54
CA PRO A 262 12.29 5.15 3.26
C PRO A 262 13.09 4.13 2.43
N LEU A 263 13.22 4.34 1.11
CA LEU A 263 13.70 3.33 0.19
C LEU A 263 14.97 3.73 -0.58
N ARG A 264 16.01 2.92 -0.32
CA ARG A 264 16.96 2.44 -1.34
C ARG A 264 16.32 1.34 -2.21
N VAL A 265 15.05 1.44 -2.58
CA VAL A 265 14.56 0.60 -3.68
C VAL A 265 15.27 1.10 -4.91
N ASP A 266 15.82 0.16 -5.65
CA ASP A 266 16.46 0.38 -6.94
C ASP A 266 15.58 1.33 -7.75
N ARG A 267 16.01 2.60 -7.81
CA ARG A 267 15.22 3.71 -8.37
C ARG A 267 14.75 3.33 -9.77
N ALA A 268 15.57 2.55 -10.49
CA ALA A 268 15.28 1.98 -11.80
C ALA A 268 14.01 1.10 -11.89
N ARG A 269 13.57 0.45 -10.80
CA ARG A 269 12.41 -0.46 -10.81
C ARG A 269 11.07 0.27 -10.62
N PHE A 270 11.06 1.41 -9.93
CA PHE A 270 9.88 2.28 -9.80
C PHE A 270 9.88 3.45 -10.81
N ASP A 271 11.06 3.94 -11.22
CA ASP A 271 11.22 5.02 -12.21
C ASP A 271 10.95 4.55 -13.65
N ALA A 272 10.82 3.23 -13.88
CA ALA A 272 10.36 2.70 -15.16
C ALA A 272 8.86 3.01 -15.44
N GLY A 273 8.11 3.46 -14.42
CA GLY A 273 6.69 3.87 -14.51
C GLY A 273 6.32 5.17 -13.77
N GLY A 274 7.27 5.81 -13.07
CA GLY A 274 7.19 7.23 -12.69
C GLY A 274 6.43 7.61 -11.40
N MET A 275 5.94 6.65 -10.61
CA MET A 275 5.20 6.96 -9.37
C MET A 275 6.11 6.82 -8.12
N GLY A 276 6.17 7.86 -7.29
CA GLY A 276 6.90 7.81 -6.01
C GLY A 276 6.21 6.89 -4.98
N PHE A 277 6.95 6.40 -3.99
CA PHE A 277 6.40 5.49 -2.95
C PHE A 277 5.12 6.02 -2.28
N TYR A 278 5.09 7.31 -1.90
CA TYR A 278 3.91 7.90 -1.29
C TYR A 278 2.75 8.13 -2.27
N ASP A 279 3.05 8.33 -3.56
CA ASP A 279 2.02 8.40 -4.59
C ASP A 279 1.42 7.01 -4.84
N TYR A 280 2.22 5.94 -4.78
CA TYR A 280 1.72 4.56 -4.81
C TYR A 280 0.76 4.29 -3.64
N LEU A 281 1.17 4.69 -2.44
CA LEU A 281 0.45 4.36 -1.21
C LEU A 281 -0.82 5.18 -1.00
N TYR A 282 -0.77 6.49 -1.33
CA TYR A 282 -1.85 7.44 -1.03
C TYR A 282 -2.43 8.14 -2.25
N GLY A 283 -1.91 7.89 -3.46
CA GLY A 283 -2.38 8.58 -4.67
C GLY A 283 -3.75 8.11 -5.14
N ALA A 284 -4.09 6.85 -4.88
CA ALA A 284 -5.35 6.21 -5.28
C ALA A 284 -6.35 6.04 -4.12
N THR A 285 -6.05 6.54 -2.93
CA THR A 285 -6.92 6.42 -1.76
C THR A 285 -7.89 7.60 -1.70
N GLU A 286 -9.06 7.41 -1.08
CA GLU A 286 -10.05 8.49 -0.92
C GLU A 286 -9.61 9.53 0.12
N GLY A 287 -8.62 9.20 0.94
CA GLY A 287 -8.07 10.04 1.98
C GLY A 287 -7.09 11.12 1.48
N PRO A 288 -6.60 11.98 2.39
CA PRO A 288 -5.57 12.95 2.06
C PRO A 288 -4.25 12.27 1.70
N ARG A 289 -3.56 12.79 0.67
CA ARG A 289 -2.21 12.33 0.25
C ARG A 289 -1.14 12.43 1.36
N HIS A 290 -1.40 13.23 2.38
CA HIS A 290 -0.53 13.40 3.54
C HIS A 290 -1.31 13.27 4.85
N PRO A 291 -1.70 12.05 5.26
CA PRO A 291 -2.62 11.81 6.38
C PRO A 291 -2.21 12.46 7.70
N VAL A 292 -0.94 12.33 8.05
CA VAL A 292 -0.38 12.91 9.28
C VAL A 292 -0.40 14.44 9.24
N LEU A 293 -0.04 15.07 8.11
CA LEU A 293 -0.02 16.52 7.98
C LEU A 293 -1.43 17.11 8.01
N SER A 294 -2.39 16.45 7.37
CA SER A 294 -3.81 16.83 7.42
C SER A 294 -4.36 16.74 8.85
N GLN A 295 -4.07 15.64 9.56
CA GLN A 295 -4.52 15.48 10.94
C GLN A 295 -3.88 16.48 11.89
N ALA A 296 -2.58 16.74 11.75
CA ALA A 296 -1.86 17.74 12.54
C ALA A 296 -2.41 19.15 12.30
N ALA A 297 -2.73 19.49 11.05
CA ALA A 297 -3.32 20.78 10.71
C ALA A 297 -4.71 21.00 11.35
N GLU A 298 -5.58 19.98 11.32
CA GLU A 298 -6.90 20.04 11.98
C GLU A 298 -6.76 20.17 13.50
N LEU A 299 -5.85 19.40 14.10
CA LEU A 299 -5.60 19.46 15.53
C LEU A 299 -5.05 20.84 15.94
N ALA A 300 -4.12 21.40 15.16
CA ALA A 300 -3.57 22.74 15.40
C ALA A 300 -4.65 23.83 15.27
N ALA A 301 -5.55 23.71 14.28
CA ALA A 301 -6.68 24.64 14.14
C ALA A 301 -7.60 24.59 15.37
N THR A 302 -7.89 23.38 15.87
CA THR A 302 -8.73 23.20 17.07
C THR A 302 -8.07 23.78 18.32
N VAL A 303 -6.76 23.56 18.52
CA VAL A 303 -6.02 24.13 19.66
C VAL A 303 -6.03 25.67 19.61
N ARG A 304 -5.88 26.26 18.42
CA ARG A 304 -5.96 27.73 18.24
C ARG A 304 -7.33 28.27 18.58
N GLU A 305 -8.40 27.60 18.13
CA GLU A 305 -9.77 27.99 18.46
C GLU A 305 -10.02 27.94 19.98
N ASP A 306 -9.56 26.89 20.66
CA ASP A 306 -9.64 26.78 22.11
C ASP A 306 -8.86 27.91 22.80
N ARG A 307 -7.66 28.24 22.29
CA ARG A 307 -6.80 29.31 22.81
C ARG A 307 -7.44 30.69 22.65
N ASP A 308 -8.00 30.99 21.48
CA ASP A 308 -8.68 32.25 21.18
C ASP A 308 -9.97 32.41 22.01
N GLY A 309 -10.69 31.32 22.25
CA GLY A 309 -11.85 31.28 23.14
C GLY A 309 -11.48 31.59 24.60
N ILE A 310 -10.37 31.06 25.09
CA ILE A 310 -9.86 31.37 26.44
C ILE A 310 -9.35 32.81 26.52
N ALA A 311 -8.63 33.30 25.52
CA ALA A 311 -8.16 34.68 25.46
C ALA A 311 -9.31 35.68 25.52
N SER A 312 -10.42 35.40 24.83
CA SER A 312 -11.63 36.23 24.88
C SER A 312 -12.24 36.25 26.29
N ARG A 313 -12.31 35.11 26.99
CA ARG A 313 -12.78 35.04 28.38
C ARG A 313 -11.91 35.80 29.37
N ILE A 314 -10.59 35.80 29.15
CA ILE A 314 -9.64 36.58 29.95
C ILE A 314 -9.91 38.08 29.76
N ALA A 315 -10.15 38.52 28.51
CA ALA A 315 -10.43 39.92 28.19
C ALA A 315 -11.79 40.40 28.75
N ASP A 316 -12.82 39.55 28.72
CA ASP A 316 -14.17 39.87 29.20
C ASP A 316 -14.34 39.75 30.72
N GLY A 317 -13.45 39.01 31.39
CA GLY A 317 -13.47 38.72 32.83
C GLY A 317 -12.57 39.63 33.69
N GLY A 318 -11.94 40.63 33.10
CA GLY A 318 -11.07 41.62 33.76
C GLY A 318 -11.77 42.90 34.18
#